data_AF-A0A067YC43-F1
#
_entry.id   AF-A0A067YC43-F1
#
_cell.length_a   1.000
_cell.length_b   1.000
_cell.length_c   1.000
_cell.angle_alpha   90.00
_cell.angle_beta   90.00
_cell.angle_gamma   90.00
#
_symmetry.space_group_name_H-M   'P 1'
#
loop_
_entity.id
_entity.type
_entity.pdbx_description
1 polymer ?
#
loop_
_entity_poly.entity_id
_entity_poly.type
_entity_poly.pdbx_seq_one_letter_code
_entity_poly.pdbx_strand_id
1 'polypeptide(L)'
;MEKPWTQGSKELLNHAAEHLENKSDFDRRIAFISIDNAVEIIIKSYLSAPKRGKASKKRPSRKELKETENSFPGLLDLLEQYDSDKLTGISLEDIEWYHRLRNELYHSGNGITVELSKVETYFEIASTLFESLFEEKLVLSKQIVYATHVGLFLEKWTQFEHKFRSKLPEREREDTAYDWKRGYLDKKGTSARIAYDEVSFFRNNLVHGLFKPSETEITEMLKKIDYLDSVI
;
A
#
# COMPACT_ATOMS: atom_id res chain seq x y z
N MET A 1 -7.72 12.02 18.70
CA MET A 1 -8.14 10.87 19.53
C MET A 1 -8.04 9.65 18.65
N GLU A 2 -7.22 8.68 19.05
CA GLU A 2 -6.97 7.48 18.25
C GLU A 2 -8.27 6.68 18.10
N LYS A 3 -8.55 6.20 16.89
CA LYS A 3 -9.76 5.43 16.59
C LYS A 3 -9.59 4.00 17.15
N PRO A 4 -10.41 3.52 18.10
CA PRO A 4 -10.17 2.21 18.74
C PRO A 4 -10.10 1.03 17.76
N TRP A 5 -10.83 1.11 16.65
CA TRP A 5 -10.87 0.06 15.62
C TRP A 5 -9.64 0.01 14.70
N THR A 6 -8.69 0.94 14.82
CA THR A 6 -7.41 0.89 14.07
C THR A 6 -6.27 0.24 14.85
N GLN A 7 -6.45 0.04 16.17
CA GLN A 7 -5.38 -0.45 17.05
C GLN A 7 -4.87 -1.84 16.67
N GLY A 8 -5.76 -2.80 16.38
CA GLY A 8 -5.35 -4.17 16.03
C GLY A 8 -4.48 -4.24 14.77
N SER A 9 -4.82 -3.47 13.73
CA SER A 9 -3.99 -3.38 12.53
C SER A 9 -2.64 -2.70 12.77
N LYS A 10 -2.59 -1.67 13.62
CA LYS A 10 -1.33 -1.01 13.99
C LYS A 10 -0.41 -1.93 14.78
N GLU A 11 -0.96 -2.69 15.72
CA GLU A 11 -0.21 -3.66 16.51
C GLU A 11 0.47 -4.69 15.61
N LEU A 12 -0.27 -5.27 14.66
CA LEU A 12 0.29 -6.24 13.71
C LEU A 12 1.37 -5.64 12.80
N LEU A 13 1.19 -4.41 12.30
CA LEU A 13 2.23 -3.73 11.51
C LEU A 13 3.47 -3.42 12.36
N ASN A 14 3.30 -3.09 13.63
CA ASN A 14 4.44 -2.91 14.55
C ASN A 14 5.21 -4.22 14.75
N HIS A 15 4.52 -5.32 15.02
CA HIS A 15 5.17 -6.64 15.15
C HIS A 15 5.87 -7.06 13.85
N ALA A 16 5.27 -6.78 12.68
CA ALA A 16 5.92 -7.03 11.40
C ALA A 16 7.22 -6.24 11.24
N ALA A 17 7.23 -4.96 11.63
CA ALA A 17 8.41 -4.11 11.61
C ALA A 17 9.52 -4.64 12.54
N GLU A 18 9.16 -5.11 13.74
CA GLU A 18 10.10 -5.71 14.70
C GLU A 18 10.76 -6.98 14.15
N HIS A 19 10.01 -7.84 13.46
CA HIS A 19 10.55 -9.04 12.84
C HIS A 19 11.47 -8.72 11.65
N LEU A 20 11.16 -7.69 10.86
CA LEU A 20 12.02 -7.28 9.73
C LEU A 20 13.46 -6.94 10.17
N GLU A 21 13.67 -6.48 11.41
CA GLU A 21 15.01 -6.18 11.93
C GLU A 21 15.90 -7.41 12.14
N ASN A 22 15.31 -8.56 12.48
CA ASN A 22 16.06 -9.76 12.87
C ASN A 22 16.64 -10.54 11.68
N LYS A 23 16.27 -10.16 10.43
CA LYS A 23 16.80 -10.64 9.13
C LYS A 23 16.77 -12.15 8.87
N SER A 24 16.28 -12.98 9.80
CA SER A 24 16.19 -14.44 9.63
C SER A 24 15.04 -14.84 8.71
N ASP A 25 15.14 -16.03 8.12
CA ASP A 25 14.08 -16.59 7.27
C ASP A 25 12.77 -16.85 8.04
N PHE A 26 12.89 -17.18 9.34
CA PHE A 26 11.74 -17.31 10.23
C PHE A 26 11.08 -15.96 10.44
N ASP A 27 11.86 -14.93 10.79
CA ASP A 27 11.35 -13.58 11.03
C ASP A 27 10.71 -12.99 9.77
N ARG A 28 11.28 -13.20 8.58
CA ARG A 28 10.65 -12.79 7.31
C ARG A 28 9.27 -13.40 7.13
N ARG A 29 9.11 -14.68 7.47
CA ARG A 29 7.82 -15.36 7.38
C ARG A 29 6.83 -14.79 8.38
N ILE A 30 7.25 -14.58 9.64
CA ILE A 30 6.36 -14.01 10.67
C ILE A 30 5.98 -12.57 10.34
N ALA A 31 6.91 -11.76 9.83
CA ALA A 31 6.63 -10.41 9.34
C ALA A 31 5.59 -10.45 8.22
N PHE A 32 5.81 -11.29 7.20
CA PHE A 32 4.90 -11.42 6.06
C PHE A 32 3.48 -11.84 6.46
N ILE A 33 3.36 -12.80 7.38
CA ILE A 33 2.08 -13.24 7.94
C ILE A 33 1.41 -12.11 8.72
N SER A 34 2.18 -11.40 9.55
CA SER A 34 1.66 -10.28 10.33
C SER A 34 1.16 -9.14 9.43
N ILE A 35 1.84 -8.88 8.31
CA ILE A 35 1.42 -7.90 7.30
C ILE A 35 0.09 -8.31 6.66
N ASP A 36 -0.04 -9.55 6.20
CA ASP A 36 -1.29 -10.03 5.58
C ASP A 36 -2.48 -9.95 6.54
N ASN A 37 -2.28 -10.40 7.79
CA ASN A 37 -3.29 -10.31 8.83
C ASN A 37 -3.65 -8.84 9.12
N ALA A 38 -2.68 -7.93 9.10
CA ALA A 38 -2.93 -6.51 9.26
C ALA A 38 -3.80 -5.98 8.11
N VAL A 39 -3.50 -6.32 6.86
CA VAL A 39 -4.28 -5.93 5.67
C VAL A 39 -5.73 -6.40 5.80
N GLU A 40 -5.96 -7.66 6.17
CA GLU A 40 -7.31 -8.19 6.37
C GLU A 40 -8.07 -7.42 7.46
N ILE A 41 -7.43 -7.15 8.61
CA ILE A 41 -8.02 -6.37 9.70
C ILE A 41 -8.28 -4.92 9.29
N ILE A 42 -7.36 -4.28 8.55
CA ILE A 42 -7.52 -2.93 8.02
C ILE A 42 -8.82 -2.84 7.21
N ILE A 43 -9.01 -3.75 6.26
CA ILE A 43 -10.16 -3.76 5.36
C ILE A 43 -11.44 -4.04 6.15
N LYS A 44 -11.45 -5.09 6.98
CA LYS A 44 -12.62 -5.45 7.81
C LYS A 44 -13.03 -4.31 8.74
N SER A 45 -12.08 -3.72 9.47
CA SER A 45 -12.34 -2.60 10.37
C SER A 45 -12.82 -1.37 9.62
N TYR A 46 -12.26 -1.08 8.45
CA TYR A 46 -12.68 0.07 7.64
C TYR A 46 -14.11 -0.08 7.12
N LEU A 47 -14.46 -1.24 6.55
CA LEU A 47 -15.78 -1.51 5.99
C LEU A 47 -16.86 -1.58 7.07
N SER A 48 -16.54 -2.12 8.24
CA SER A 48 -17.46 -2.24 9.39
C SER A 48 -17.56 -0.98 10.25
N ALA A 49 -16.67 -0.01 10.09
CA ALA A 49 -16.67 1.21 10.91
C ALA A 49 -17.96 2.03 10.73
N PRO A 50 -18.60 2.49 11.83
CA PRO A 50 -19.79 3.34 11.75
C PRO A 50 -19.42 4.75 11.27
N LYS A 51 -19.95 5.23 10.13
CA LYS A 51 -19.95 6.67 9.81
C LYS A 51 -21.24 7.31 10.33
N ARG A 52 -21.13 8.22 11.30
CA ARG A 52 -22.19 9.18 11.67
C ARG A 52 -21.83 10.54 11.09
N GLY A 53 -22.44 10.93 9.96
CA GLY A 53 -22.20 12.24 9.31
C GLY A 53 -23.06 12.47 8.06
N LYS A 54 -23.37 13.75 7.76
CA LYS A 54 -24.40 14.22 6.82
C LYS A 54 -24.12 14.02 5.30
N ALA A 55 -23.02 13.36 4.93
CA ALA A 55 -22.63 13.13 3.54
C ALA A 55 -22.28 11.65 3.28
N SER A 56 -23.15 10.74 3.72
CA SER A 56 -22.92 9.30 3.60
C SER A 56 -22.83 8.88 2.13
N LYS A 57 -21.61 8.67 1.61
CA LYS A 57 -21.40 7.63 0.58
C LYS A 57 -22.06 6.34 1.09
N LYS A 58 -22.66 5.56 0.20
CA LYS A 58 -23.26 4.26 0.53
C LYS A 58 -22.18 3.43 1.25
N ARG A 59 -22.57 2.60 2.22
CA ARG A 59 -21.70 1.64 2.92
C ARG A 59 -22.25 0.23 2.69
N PRO A 60 -21.42 -0.82 2.76
CA PRO A 60 -21.94 -2.18 2.76
C PRO A 60 -22.98 -2.34 3.88
N SER A 61 -24.10 -2.97 3.55
CA SER A 61 -25.07 -3.41 4.55
C SER A 61 -24.46 -4.49 5.45
N ARG A 62 -25.06 -4.70 6.63
CA ARG A 62 -24.67 -5.82 7.51
C ARG A 62 -24.76 -7.18 6.81
N LYS A 63 -25.67 -7.32 5.84
CA LYS A 63 -25.83 -8.54 5.06
C LYS A 63 -24.64 -8.74 4.13
N GLU A 64 -24.29 -7.71 3.34
CA GLU A 64 -23.11 -7.74 2.46
C GLU A 64 -21.84 -8.06 3.26
N LEU A 65 -21.60 -7.37 4.39
CA LEU A 65 -20.43 -7.63 5.23
C LEU A 65 -20.35 -9.09 5.69
N LYS A 66 -21.47 -9.67 6.14
CA LYS A 66 -21.53 -11.06 6.62
C LYS A 66 -21.31 -12.07 5.49
N GLU A 67 -21.83 -11.77 4.30
CA GLU A 67 -21.68 -12.64 3.13
C GLU A 67 -20.22 -12.66 2.62
N THR A 68 -19.48 -11.57 2.81
CA THR A 68 -18.08 -11.45 2.35
C THR A 68 -17.03 -11.65 3.46
N GLU A 69 -17.40 -11.72 4.74
CA GLU A 69 -16.43 -11.70 5.86
C GLU A 69 -15.39 -12.83 5.82
N ASN A 70 -15.72 -13.95 5.17
CA ASN A 70 -14.87 -15.14 5.02
C ASN A 70 -14.26 -15.27 3.62
N SER A 71 -14.41 -14.25 2.77
CA SER A 71 -13.84 -14.21 1.42
C SER A 71 -12.95 -12.98 1.29
N PHE A 72 -11.63 -13.18 1.29
CA PHE A 72 -10.70 -12.09 1.10
C PHE A 72 -10.92 -11.35 -0.24
N PRO A 73 -11.10 -12.04 -1.40
CA PRO A 73 -11.49 -11.37 -2.64
C PRO A 73 -12.79 -10.58 -2.50
N GLY A 74 -13.80 -11.13 -1.83
CA GLY A 74 -15.07 -10.43 -1.60
C GLY A 74 -14.93 -9.17 -0.73
N LEU A 75 -13.95 -9.13 0.18
CA LEU A 75 -13.63 -7.91 0.93
C LEU A 75 -12.98 -6.84 0.05
N LEU A 76 -12.14 -7.23 -0.92
CA LEU A 76 -11.55 -6.32 -1.90
C LEU A 76 -12.62 -5.76 -2.83
N ASP A 77 -13.53 -6.60 -3.32
CA ASP A 77 -14.66 -6.19 -4.16
C ASP A 77 -15.54 -5.14 -3.47
N LEU A 78 -15.87 -5.36 -2.18
CA LEU A 78 -16.61 -4.37 -1.39
C LEU A 78 -15.83 -3.08 -1.20
N LEU A 79 -14.52 -3.16 -0.99
CA LEU A 79 -13.70 -1.97 -0.81
C LEU A 79 -13.67 -1.11 -2.09
N GLU A 80 -13.50 -1.75 -3.24
CA GLU A 80 -13.57 -1.09 -4.55
C GLU A 80 -14.94 -0.47 -4.80
N GLN A 81 -16.01 -1.22 -4.55
CA GLN A 81 -17.38 -0.77 -4.77
C GLN A 81 -17.72 0.51 -3.96
N TYR A 82 -17.24 0.61 -2.72
CA TYR A 82 -17.70 1.62 -1.78
C TYR A 82 -16.75 2.81 -1.59
N ASP A 83 -15.44 2.62 -1.76
CA ASP A 83 -14.43 3.65 -1.47
C ASP A 83 -13.21 3.57 -2.43
N SER A 84 -13.43 3.31 -3.73
CA SER A 84 -12.37 3.26 -4.76
C SER A 84 -11.50 4.51 -4.85
N ASP A 85 -12.03 5.69 -4.52
CA ASP A 85 -11.27 6.94 -4.49
C ASP A 85 -10.13 6.92 -3.46
N LYS A 86 -10.29 6.16 -2.37
CA LYS A 86 -9.23 5.96 -1.37
C LYS A 86 -8.17 4.95 -1.81
N LEU A 87 -8.40 4.22 -2.90
CA LEU A 87 -7.46 3.22 -3.42
C LEU A 87 -6.53 3.80 -4.49
N THR A 88 -6.54 5.12 -4.70
CA THR A 88 -5.64 5.76 -5.68
C THR A 88 -4.18 5.44 -5.36
N GLY A 89 -3.49 4.72 -6.26
CA GLY A 89 -2.09 4.28 -6.09
C GLY A 89 -1.92 2.96 -5.34
N ILE A 90 -3.01 2.31 -4.96
CA ILE A 90 -3.04 0.99 -4.32
C ILE A 90 -3.66 0.00 -5.31
N SER A 91 -2.97 -1.11 -5.53
CA SER A 91 -3.43 -2.19 -6.41
C SER A 91 -4.08 -3.29 -5.55
N LEU A 92 -5.38 -3.54 -5.77
CA LEU A 92 -6.09 -4.64 -5.10
C LEU A 92 -5.61 -6.01 -5.61
N GLU A 93 -5.21 -6.09 -6.88
CA GLU A 93 -4.62 -7.29 -7.47
C GLU A 93 -3.33 -7.70 -6.75
N ASP A 94 -2.48 -6.72 -6.40
CA ASP A 94 -1.25 -6.98 -5.65
C ASP A 94 -1.56 -7.49 -4.24
N ILE A 95 -2.51 -6.84 -3.57
CA ILE A 95 -2.96 -7.26 -2.25
C ILE A 95 -3.48 -8.70 -2.29
N GLU A 96 -4.26 -9.07 -3.29
CA GLU A 96 -4.74 -10.44 -3.48
C GLU A 96 -3.60 -11.42 -3.78
N TRP A 97 -2.63 -11.04 -4.61
CA TRP A 97 -1.46 -11.87 -4.91
C TRP A 97 -0.63 -12.15 -3.65
N TYR A 98 -0.35 -11.14 -2.83
CA TYR A 98 0.36 -11.30 -1.57
C TYR A 98 -0.42 -12.18 -0.58
N HIS A 99 -1.75 -12.05 -0.54
CA HIS A 99 -2.60 -12.91 0.28
C HIS A 99 -2.54 -14.38 -0.15
N ARG A 100 -2.55 -14.66 -1.46
CA ARG A 100 -2.36 -16.01 -2.00
C ARG A 100 -0.98 -16.57 -1.65
N LEU A 101 0.08 -15.76 -1.78
CA LEU A 101 1.44 -16.13 -1.39
C LEU A 101 1.51 -16.49 0.11
N ARG A 102 0.80 -15.77 0.99
CA ARG A 102 0.72 -16.11 2.42
C ARG A 102 0.11 -17.50 2.60
N ASN A 103 -0.98 -17.81 1.90
CA ASN A 103 -1.63 -19.11 2.00
C ASN A 103 -0.70 -20.25 1.59
N GLU A 104 0.10 -20.05 0.53
CA GLU A 104 1.13 -21.02 0.13
C GLU A 104 2.19 -21.23 1.21
N LEU A 105 2.67 -20.17 1.87
CA LEU A 105 3.65 -20.27 2.96
C LEU A 105 3.13 -21.05 4.17
N TYR A 106 1.83 -20.99 4.45
CA TYR A 106 1.18 -21.79 5.50
C TYR A 106 1.02 -23.26 5.13
N HIS A 107 0.73 -23.55 3.86
CA HIS A 107 0.41 -24.90 3.41
C HIS A 107 1.60 -25.70 2.89
N SER A 108 2.73 -25.05 2.59
CA SER A 108 3.85 -25.74 1.94
C SER A 108 4.63 -26.70 2.85
N GLY A 109 4.52 -26.63 4.19
CA GLY A 109 5.07 -27.60 5.16
C GLY A 109 6.60 -27.83 5.13
N ASN A 110 7.29 -27.30 4.13
CA ASN A 110 8.67 -27.57 3.74
C ASN A 110 9.67 -26.50 4.21
N GLY A 111 9.19 -25.53 5.01
CA GLY A 111 10.04 -24.48 5.56
C GLY A 111 10.52 -23.45 4.55
N ILE A 112 9.91 -23.32 3.36
CA ILE A 112 10.22 -22.24 2.40
C ILE A 112 9.86 -20.87 2.98
N THR A 113 10.78 -19.91 2.88
CA THR A 113 10.55 -18.51 3.29
C THR A 113 10.29 -17.61 2.07
N VAL A 114 9.98 -16.34 2.33
CA VAL A 114 9.71 -15.31 1.33
C VAL A 114 10.94 -14.40 1.15
N GLU A 115 11.17 -13.98 -0.09
CA GLU A 115 12.23 -13.02 -0.42
C GLU A 115 12.03 -11.71 0.37
N LEU A 116 13.10 -11.16 0.96
CA LEU A 116 13.01 -9.95 1.80
C LEU A 116 12.35 -8.78 1.08
N SER A 117 12.69 -8.57 -0.20
CA SER A 117 12.09 -7.51 -1.03
C SER A 117 10.57 -7.62 -1.14
N LYS A 118 10.00 -8.83 -1.14
CA LYS A 118 8.55 -9.05 -1.15
C LYS A 118 7.91 -8.70 0.19
N VAL A 119 8.58 -9.00 1.30
CA VAL A 119 8.11 -8.61 2.64
C VAL A 119 8.11 -7.08 2.77
N GLU A 120 9.21 -6.44 2.38
CA GLU A 120 9.36 -4.99 2.36
C GLU A 120 8.30 -4.33 1.46
N THR A 121 8.08 -4.88 0.26
CA THR A 121 7.06 -4.38 -0.67
C THR A 121 5.66 -4.49 -0.07
N TYR A 122 5.33 -5.63 0.51
CA TYR A 122 4.00 -5.83 1.06
C TYR A 122 3.74 -4.95 2.29
N PHE A 123 4.77 -4.72 3.11
CA PHE A 123 4.71 -3.78 4.23
C PHE A 123 4.35 -2.37 3.76
N GLU A 124 4.98 -1.89 2.68
CA GLU A 124 4.68 -0.57 2.10
C GLU A 124 3.25 -0.47 1.56
N ILE A 125 2.75 -1.52 0.89
CA ILE A 125 1.36 -1.58 0.44
C ILE A 125 0.40 -1.51 1.64
N ALA A 126 0.65 -2.31 2.68
CA ALA A 126 -0.19 -2.37 3.87
C ALA A 126 -0.20 -1.03 4.64
N SER A 127 0.96 -0.38 4.72
CA SER A 127 1.10 0.95 5.33
C SER A 127 0.32 2.00 4.53
N THR A 128 0.49 2.02 3.21
CA THR A 128 -0.24 2.94 2.32
C THR A 128 -1.75 2.72 2.41
N LEU A 129 -2.20 1.46 2.47
CA LEU A 129 -3.60 1.09 2.65
C LEU A 129 -4.16 1.59 3.99
N PHE A 130 -3.43 1.37 5.08
CA PHE A 130 -3.80 1.88 6.39
C PHE A 130 -4.01 3.40 6.36
N GLU A 131 -3.01 4.13 5.88
CA GLU A 131 -3.03 5.59 5.90
C GLU A 131 -4.14 6.16 5.01
N SER A 132 -4.35 5.56 3.83
CA SER A 132 -5.38 6.03 2.91
C SER A 132 -6.81 5.74 3.39
N LEU A 133 -7.06 4.56 3.95
CA LEU A 133 -8.39 4.19 4.44
C LEU A 133 -8.77 4.97 5.70
N PHE A 134 -7.86 5.08 6.65
CA PHE A 134 -8.13 5.73 7.93
C PHE A 134 -7.85 7.23 7.96
N GLU A 135 -7.17 7.77 6.94
CA GLU A 135 -6.72 9.17 6.86
C GLU A 135 -5.88 9.54 8.09
N GLU A 136 -5.02 8.62 8.50
CA GLU A 136 -4.23 8.70 9.72
C GLU A 136 -2.83 8.16 9.42
N LYS A 137 -1.79 8.90 9.82
CA LYS A 137 -0.40 8.47 9.63
C LYS A 137 -0.11 7.23 10.48
N LEU A 138 0.55 6.23 9.90
CA LEU A 138 1.06 5.08 10.62
C LEU A 138 2.28 5.52 11.43
N VAL A 139 2.21 5.29 12.75
CA VAL A 139 3.33 5.53 13.66
C VAL A 139 3.80 4.19 14.18
N LEU A 140 5.03 3.84 13.82
CA LEU A 140 5.68 2.61 14.25
C LEU A 140 6.51 2.86 15.51
N SER A 141 6.60 1.85 16.38
CA SER A 141 7.48 1.83 17.55
C SER A 141 8.96 1.84 17.15
N LYS A 142 9.27 1.32 15.96
CA LYS A 142 10.59 1.30 15.35
C LYS A 142 10.57 1.74 13.90
N GLN A 143 11.62 2.43 13.48
CA GLN A 143 11.80 2.79 12.08
C GLN A 143 12.26 1.55 11.30
N ILE A 144 11.57 1.22 10.22
CA ILE A 144 11.98 0.14 9.34
C ILE A 144 13.23 0.58 8.60
N VAL A 145 14.23 -0.29 8.59
CA VAL A 145 15.43 -0.13 7.77
C VAL A 145 15.29 -1.08 6.59
N TYR A 146 14.85 -0.53 5.46
CA TYR A 146 14.79 -1.26 4.20
C TYR A 146 16.20 -1.64 3.76
N ALA A 147 16.44 -2.94 3.62
CA ALA A 147 17.75 -3.48 3.30
C ALA A 147 17.94 -3.73 1.80
N THR A 148 16.85 -3.80 1.03
CA THR A 148 16.93 -4.00 -0.42
C THR A 148 16.79 -2.68 -1.17
N HIS A 149 17.46 -2.57 -2.33
CA HIS A 149 17.25 -1.45 -3.24
C HIS A 149 15.77 -1.29 -3.62
N VAL A 150 15.04 -2.40 -3.74
CA VAL A 150 13.58 -2.41 -3.97
C VAL A 150 12.83 -1.77 -2.81
N GLY A 151 13.14 -2.16 -1.57
CA GLY A 151 12.55 -1.57 -0.37
C GLY A 151 12.81 -0.06 -0.28
N LEU A 152 14.06 0.36 -0.51
CA LEU A 152 14.45 1.78 -0.52
C LEU A 152 13.69 2.57 -1.59
N PHE A 153 13.53 1.99 -2.78
CA PHE A 153 12.75 2.60 -3.86
C PHE A 153 11.28 2.77 -3.48
N LEU A 154 10.66 1.74 -2.90
CA LEU A 154 9.26 1.78 -2.51
C LEU A 154 9.02 2.77 -1.37
N GLU A 155 9.91 2.81 -0.38
CA GLU A 155 9.87 3.81 0.70
C GLU A 155 9.93 5.24 0.13
N LYS A 156 10.90 5.52 -0.74
CA LYS A 156 11.06 6.83 -1.42
C LYS A 156 9.83 7.18 -2.25
N TRP A 157 9.28 6.21 -2.98
CA TRP A 157 8.06 6.39 -3.77
C TRP A 157 6.86 6.73 -2.88
N THR A 158 6.65 5.98 -1.78
CA THR A 158 5.57 6.23 -0.81
C THR A 158 5.71 7.64 -0.22
N GLN A 159 6.91 8.02 0.25
CA GLN A 159 7.19 9.36 0.78
C GLN A 159 6.85 10.46 -0.23
N PHE A 160 7.29 10.29 -1.48
CA PHE A 160 6.97 11.20 -2.57
C PHE A 160 5.46 11.28 -2.82
N GLU A 161 4.76 10.15 -2.94
CA GLU A 161 3.32 10.10 -3.20
C GLU A 161 2.50 10.78 -2.09
N HIS A 162 2.88 10.59 -0.82
CA HIS A 162 2.25 11.31 0.30
C HIS A 162 2.44 12.82 0.20
N LYS A 163 3.69 13.27 -0.04
CA LYS A 163 3.99 14.69 -0.22
C LYS A 163 3.25 15.24 -1.45
N PHE A 164 3.28 14.54 -2.56
CA PHE A 164 2.63 14.92 -3.80
C PHE A 164 1.12 15.06 -3.62
N ARG A 165 0.47 14.08 -2.97
CA ARG A 165 -0.96 14.13 -2.65
C ARG A 165 -1.34 15.37 -1.83
N SER A 166 -0.48 15.83 -0.93
CA SER A 166 -0.71 17.06 -0.15
C SER A 166 -0.60 18.37 -0.97
N LYS A 167 0.01 18.32 -2.16
CA LYS A 167 0.20 19.45 -3.06
C LYS A 167 -0.84 19.51 -4.18
N LEU A 168 -1.55 18.41 -4.42
CA LEU A 168 -2.57 18.35 -5.46
C LEU A 168 -3.79 19.22 -5.08
N PRO A 169 -4.38 19.95 -6.05
CA PRO A 169 -5.63 20.67 -5.84
C PRO A 169 -6.78 19.69 -5.61
N GLU A 170 -7.90 20.13 -5.03
CA GLU A 170 -9.09 19.27 -4.94
C GLU A 170 -9.44 18.68 -6.32
N ARG A 171 -9.69 17.37 -6.35
CA ARG A 171 -10.03 16.67 -7.59
C ARG A 171 -11.44 17.06 -8.01
N GLU A 172 -11.57 17.61 -9.22
CA GLU A 172 -12.88 17.88 -9.79
C GLU A 172 -13.63 16.58 -10.09
N ARG A 173 -14.97 16.61 -10.09
CA ARG A 173 -15.79 15.40 -10.25
C ARG A 173 -15.60 14.69 -11.58
N GLU A 174 -15.19 15.42 -12.61
CA GLU A 174 -15.03 14.93 -13.98
C GLU A 174 -13.61 14.38 -14.24
N ASP A 175 -12.64 14.70 -13.37
CA ASP A 175 -11.26 14.24 -13.52
C ASP A 175 -11.09 12.80 -13.04
N THR A 176 -10.48 11.98 -13.90
CA THR A 176 -9.96 10.69 -13.45
C THR A 176 -8.76 10.92 -12.52
N ALA A 177 -8.52 9.99 -11.60
CA ALA A 177 -7.31 10.04 -10.77
C ALA A 177 -6.01 10.02 -11.62
N TYR A 178 -6.09 9.38 -12.79
CA TYR A 178 -4.99 9.28 -13.75
C TYR A 178 -4.67 10.63 -14.39
N ASP A 179 -5.68 11.37 -14.85
CA ASP A 179 -5.51 12.66 -15.52
C ASP A 179 -5.19 13.78 -14.52
N TRP A 180 -5.77 13.72 -13.32
CA TRP A 180 -5.60 14.71 -12.26
C TRP A 180 -4.13 14.92 -11.86
N LYS A 181 -3.40 13.82 -11.60
CA LYS A 181 -1.98 13.89 -11.23
C LYS A 181 -1.11 14.39 -12.38
N ARG A 182 -1.36 13.90 -13.60
CA ARG A 182 -0.60 14.26 -14.80
C ARG A 182 -0.80 15.72 -15.19
N GLY A 183 -2.04 16.21 -15.12
CA GLY A 183 -2.36 17.61 -15.38
C GLY A 183 -1.68 18.56 -14.40
N TYR A 184 -1.51 18.17 -13.13
CA TYR A 184 -0.69 18.95 -12.19
C TYR A 184 0.78 18.97 -12.60
N LEU A 185 1.35 17.82 -12.96
CA LEU A 185 2.76 17.71 -13.32
C LEU A 185 3.09 18.40 -14.65
N ASP A 186 2.17 18.39 -15.63
CA ASP A 186 2.35 19.14 -16.87
C ASP A 186 2.52 20.65 -16.61
N LYS A 187 1.85 21.20 -15.59
CA LYS A 187 2.05 22.60 -15.15
C LYS A 187 3.43 22.84 -14.51
N LYS A 188 4.07 21.79 -14.00
CA LYS A 188 5.45 21.82 -13.47
C LYS A 188 6.50 21.55 -14.56
N GLY A 189 6.06 21.08 -15.73
CA GLY A 189 6.86 20.84 -16.92
C GLY A 189 6.70 19.42 -17.46
N THR A 190 6.75 19.26 -18.78
CA THR A 190 6.59 17.96 -19.46
C THR A 190 7.55 16.89 -18.94
N SER A 191 8.79 17.28 -18.59
CA SER A 191 9.79 16.36 -18.02
C SER A 191 9.36 15.80 -16.66
N ALA A 192 8.61 16.57 -15.85
CA ALA A 192 8.07 16.10 -14.57
C ALA A 192 6.99 15.04 -14.82
N ARG A 193 6.09 15.25 -15.78
CA ARG A 193 5.10 14.23 -16.15
C ARG A 193 5.76 12.96 -16.67
N ILE A 194 6.74 13.07 -17.57
CA ILE A 194 7.45 11.90 -18.12
C ILE A 194 8.15 11.12 -17.00
N ALA A 195 8.88 11.80 -16.12
CA ALA A 195 9.54 11.15 -14.99
C ALA A 195 8.53 10.43 -14.08
N TYR A 196 7.37 11.04 -13.80
CA TYR A 196 6.31 10.40 -13.01
C TYR A 196 5.75 9.16 -13.71
N ASP A 197 5.48 9.24 -15.01
CA ASP A 197 4.97 8.12 -15.80
C ASP A 197 5.93 6.92 -15.77
N GLU A 198 7.22 7.18 -15.95
CA GLU A 198 8.27 6.16 -15.90
C GLU A 198 8.40 5.51 -14.52
N VAL A 199 8.45 6.32 -13.46
CA VAL A 199 8.56 5.81 -12.08
C VAL A 199 7.30 5.06 -11.67
N SER A 200 6.11 5.59 -12.00
CA SER A 200 4.84 4.94 -11.71
C SER A 200 4.71 3.60 -12.45
N PHE A 201 5.11 3.57 -13.73
CA PHE A 201 5.16 2.33 -14.51
C PHE A 201 6.14 1.32 -13.92
N PHE A 202 7.36 1.76 -13.57
CA PHE A 202 8.35 0.89 -12.92
C PHE A 202 7.83 0.33 -11.60
N ARG A 203 7.26 1.18 -10.74
CA ARG A 203 6.65 0.78 -9.47
C ARG A 203 5.56 -0.27 -9.68
N ASN A 204 4.64 -0.05 -10.61
CA ASN A 204 3.54 -1.00 -10.84
C ASN A 204 4.09 -2.35 -11.28
N ASN A 205 4.97 -2.39 -12.28
CA ASN A 205 5.57 -3.66 -12.72
C ASN A 205 6.38 -4.36 -11.61
N LEU A 206 7.04 -3.58 -10.74
CA LEU A 206 7.81 -4.10 -9.62
C LEU A 206 6.91 -4.75 -8.57
N VAL A 207 5.84 -4.07 -8.18
CA VAL A 207 4.90 -4.55 -7.16
C VAL A 207 4.11 -5.76 -7.66
N HIS A 208 3.74 -5.78 -8.94
CA HIS A 208 3.13 -6.94 -9.61
C HIS A 208 4.10 -8.13 -9.81
N GLY A 209 5.39 -7.96 -9.46
CA GLY A 209 6.41 -9.01 -9.62
C GLY A 209 6.69 -9.38 -11.08
N LEU A 210 6.37 -8.51 -12.04
CA LEU A 210 6.50 -8.76 -13.48
C LEU A 210 7.96 -8.82 -13.93
N PHE A 211 8.89 -8.29 -13.14
CA PHE A 211 10.32 -8.36 -13.40
C PHE A 211 11.15 -8.23 -12.11
N LYS A 212 12.43 -8.60 -12.20
CA LYS A 212 13.43 -8.37 -11.16
C LYS A 212 14.37 -7.25 -11.64
N PRO A 213 14.25 -6.01 -11.13
CA PRO A 213 15.10 -4.91 -11.57
C PRO A 213 16.56 -5.11 -11.14
N SER A 214 17.48 -4.60 -11.94
CA SER A 214 18.88 -4.39 -11.57
C SER A 214 19.03 -3.19 -10.62
N GLU A 215 20.13 -3.17 -9.87
CA GLU A 215 20.45 -2.03 -8.99
C GLU A 215 20.59 -0.70 -9.76
N THR A 216 21.07 -0.77 -11.00
CA THR A 216 21.20 0.41 -11.87
C THR A 216 19.84 0.98 -12.25
N GLU A 217 18.88 0.13 -12.63
CA GLU A 217 17.50 0.56 -12.93
C GLU A 217 16.84 1.19 -11.70
N ILE A 218 17.00 0.58 -10.52
CA ILE A 218 16.47 1.15 -9.27
C ILE A 218 17.10 2.52 -8.98
N THR A 219 18.42 2.63 -9.13
CA THR A 219 19.14 3.89 -8.91
C THR A 219 18.67 4.99 -9.86
N GLU A 220 18.36 4.64 -11.12
CA GLU A 220 17.78 5.57 -12.07
C GLU A 220 16.39 6.06 -11.62
N MET A 221 15.54 5.14 -11.14
CA MET A 221 14.22 5.51 -10.64
C MET A 221 14.29 6.39 -9.38
N LEU A 222 15.22 6.10 -8.47
CA LEU A 222 15.45 6.94 -7.29
C LEU A 222 15.82 8.38 -7.67
N LYS A 223 16.71 8.55 -8.66
CA LYS A 223 17.05 9.89 -9.19
C LYS A 223 15.84 10.61 -9.79
N LYS A 224 14.94 9.88 -10.45
CA LYS A 224 13.69 10.45 -10.98
C LYS A 224 12.75 10.86 -9.85
N ILE A 225 12.66 10.10 -8.75
CA ILE A 225 11.91 10.51 -7.56
C ILE A 225 12.51 11.79 -6.96
N ASP A 226 13.83 11.86 -6.78
CA ASP A 226 14.50 13.06 -6.25
C ASP A 226 14.24 14.30 -7.14
N TYR A 227 14.26 14.12 -8.46
CA TYR A 227 13.87 15.16 -9.40
C TYR A 227 12.41 15.58 -9.23
N LEU A 228 11.48 14.64 -9.18
CA LEU A 228 10.06 14.92 -8.96
C LEU A 228 9.84 15.69 -7.65
N ASP A 229 10.51 15.29 -6.58
CA ASP A 229 10.46 15.92 -5.27
C ASP A 229 10.92 17.39 -5.27
N SER A 230 11.82 17.73 -6.19
CA SER A 230 12.35 19.09 -6.35
C SER A 230 11.41 20.03 -7.12
N VAL A 231 10.46 19.49 -7.90
CA VAL A 231 9.57 20.28 -8.78
C VAL A 231 8.14 20.39 -8.26
N ILE A 232 7.70 19.52 -7.34
CA ILE A 232 6.36 19.57 -6.72
C ILE A 232 6.27 20.59 -5.58
#